data_AF-A0A367IK61-F1
#
_entry.id   AF-A0A367IK61-F1
#
_cell.length_a   1.000
_cell.length_b   1.000
_cell.length_c   1.000
_cell.angle_alpha   90.00
_cell.angle_beta   90.00
_cell.angle_gamma   90.00
#
_symmetry.space_group_name_H-M   'P 1'
#
loop_
_entity.id
_entity.type
_entity.pdbx_description
1 polymer ?
#
loop_
_entity_poly.entity_id
_entity_poly.type
_entity_poly.pdbx_seq_one_letter_code
_entity_poly.pdbx_strand_id
1 'polypeptide(L)'
;RPEDREQTEAEIRKAHVICIIYAIDDSNTFNRLSLYWLPYIRSLGVNVPVVLVGNKIDLRGNDVANQGLEDEVIPIMNEFKEVETCVECSARQLLNVSEVFYFAQKAVLHPTAPLYDSREHILKPQCVEALKRIFKLCDTDKDDILSDNELNEFQRKCFNAPLQPQELEGVKEVVREHEPNGVVETGLTESGFIFLHSLFIQRGRLETTWTVLRKFGYGDDLDLREDYLLPFYEQNSLEIPLECSVELSPLGYQFFTELFQTFDKDKDGALNRLELDSLFNTSPGNPWANTGFPHTTITTETGSVTLQGWLAQW
;
A
#
# COMPACT_ATOMS: atom_id res chain seq x y z
N ARG A 1 -29.70 19.45 16.24
CA ARG A 1 -31.16 19.69 16.13
C ARG A 1 -31.47 20.06 14.68
N PRO A 2 -32.73 20.13 14.21
CA PRO A 2 -33.02 20.55 12.83
C PRO A 2 -32.39 21.90 12.48
N GLU A 3 -32.28 22.81 13.44
CA GLU A 3 -31.60 24.10 13.27
C GLU A 3 -30.08 24.01 12.96
N ASP A 4 -29.41 22.90 13.32
CA ASP A 4 -27.96 22.73 13.12
C ASP A 4 -27.65 21.99 11.82
N ARG A 5 -28.65 21.73 10.98
CA ARG A 5 -28.52 20.84 9.81
C ARG A 5 -27.50 21.35 8.81
N GLU A 6 -27.58 22.62 8.42
CA GLU A 6 -26.64 23.22 7.45
C GLU A 6 -25.21 23.18 7.98
N GLN A 7 -25.02 23.51 9.26
CA GLN A 7 -23.69 23.43 9.90
C GLN A 7 -23.17 21.99 9.90
N THR A 8 -24.03 21.02 10.23
CA THR A 8 -23.66 19.60 10.26
C THR A 8 -23.24 19.11 8.87
N GLU A 9 -24.00 19.45 7.83
CA GLU A 9 -23.66 19.10 6.44
C GLU A 9 -22.34 19.74 6.00
N ALA A 10 -22.10 21.00 6.37
CA ALA A 10 -20.85 21.70 6.06
C ALA A 10 -19.64 21.05 6.73
N GLU A 11 -19.75 20.61 7.98
CA GLU A 11 -18.66 19.94 8.70
C GLU A 11 -18.45 18.50 8.19
N ILE A 12 -19.52 17.77 7.85
CA ILE A 12 -19.40 16.44 7.21
C ILE A 12 -18.62 16.53 5.90
N ARG A 13 -18.84 17.57 5.08
CA ARG A 13 -18.11 17.76 3.82
C ARG A 13 -16.62 18.10 3.99
N LYS A 14 -16.23 18.65 5.14
CA LYS A 14 -14.83 18.99 5.45
C LYS A 14 -14.11 17.90 6.24
N ALA A 15 -14.85 16.95 6.79
CA ALA A 15 -14.29 15.92 7.65
C ALA A 15 -13.36 14.99 6.85
N HIS A 16 -12.29 14.54 7.50
CA HIS A 16 -11.45 13.45 6.98
C HIS A 16 -11.91 12.08 7.50
N VAL A 17 -12.64 12.07 8.62
CA VAL A 17 -13.22 10.89 9.25
C VAL A 17 -14.47 11.30 10.03
N ILE A 18 -15.47 10.42 10.09
CA ILE A 18 -16.72 10.67 10.81
C ILE A 18 -16.88 9.62 11.92
N CYS A 19 -16.99 10.07 13.17
CA CYS A 19 -17.35 9.19 14.28
C CYS A 19 -18.85 9.29 14.56
N ILE A 20 -19.59 8.20 14.38
CA ILE A 20 -21.03 8.15 14.70
C ILE A 20 -21.21 7.50 16.06
N ILE A 21 -21.65 8.30 17.03
CA ILE A 21 -21.81 7.85 18.42
C ILE A 21 -23.25 7.38 18.63
N TYR A 22 -23.40 6.15 19.12
CA TYR A 22 -24.66 5.60 19.62
C TYR A 22 -24.50 5.20 21.08
N ALA A 23 -25.63 5.03 21.76
CA ALA A 23 -25.68 4.69 23.16
C ALA A 23 -25.97 3.19 23.28
N ILE A 24 -25.08 2.44 23.94
CA ILE A 24 -25.23 0.98 24.03
C ILE A 24 -26.44 0.53 24.88
N ASP A 25 -26.98 1.43 25.71
CA ASP A 25 -28.19 1.23 26.52
C ASP A 25 -29.49 1.58 25.77
N ASP A 26 -29.42 2.09 24.53
CA ASP A 26 -30.58 2.48 23.73
C ASP A 26 -30.51 1.96 22.29
N SER A 27 -31.20 0.85 22.04
CA SER A 27 -31.32 0.22 20.73
C SER A 27 -31.85 1.15 19.63
N ASN A 28 -32.62 2.19 19.97
CA ASN A 28 -33.09 3.15 18.96
C ASN A 28 -31.92 3.94 18.37
N THR A 29 -30.91 4.27 19.17
CA THR A 29 -29.73 5.00 18.68
C THR A 29 -28.88 4.15 17.74
N PHE A 30 -28.77 2.85 18.03
CA PHE A 30 -28.11 1.87 17.16
C PHE A 30 -28.87 1.69 15.83
N ASN A 31 -30.18 1.46 15.88
CA ASN A 31 -31.00 1.32 14.67
C ASN A 31 -30.94 2.56 13.76
N ARG A 32 -30.74 3.75 14.32
CA ARG A 32 -30.59 4.99 13.54
C ARG A 32 -29.29 5.07 12.74
N LEU A 33 -28.29 4.23 13.01
CA LEU A 33 -27.06 4.17 12.22
C LEU A 33 -27.38 3.83 10.76
N SER A 34 -28.01 2.68 10.53
CA SER A 34 -28.37 2.17 9.19
C SER A 34 -29.63 2.84 8.63
N LEU A 35 -30.60 3.21 9.47
CA LEU A 35 -31.87 3.81 9.00
C LEU A 35 -31.76 5.29 8.63
N TYR A 36 -30.78 6.01 9.17
CA TYR A 36 -30.68 7.46 8.99
C TYR A 36 -29.26 7.93 8.71
N TRP A 37 -28.33 7.76 9.65
CA TRP A 37 -27.05 8.47 9.60
C TRP A 37 -26.16 8.04 8.43
N LEU A 38 -25.97 6.74 8.22
CA LEU A 38 -25.14 6.23 7.14
C LEU A 38 -25.73 6.56 5.75
N PRO A 39 -27.04 6.30 5.46
CA PRO A 39 -27.64 6.75 4.20
C PRO A 39 -27.57 8.26 4.00
N TYR A 40 -27.73 9.04 5.07
CA TYR A 40 -27.70 10.50 5.01
C TYR A 40 -26.30 11.01 4.65
N ILE A 41 -25.25 10.53 5.31
CA ILE A 41 -23.85 10.88 4.99
C ILE A 41 -23.55 10.53 3.53
N ARG A 42 -23.94 9.32 3.09
CA ARG A 42 -23.80 8.89 1.70
C ARG A 42 -24.53 9.80 0.72
N SER A 43 -25.73 10.27 1.06
CA SER A 43 -26.50 11.20 0.22
C SER A 43 -25.83 12.56 0.01
N LEU A 44 -24.90 12.95 0.89
CA LEU A 44 -24.12 14.18 0.73
C LEU A 44 -22.96 14.02 -0.27
N GLY A 45 -22.69 12.79 -0.74
CA GLY A 45 -21.60 12.49 -1.68
C GLY A 45 -20.22 12.50 -1.04
N VAL A 46 -20.15 12.33 0.28
CA VAL A 46 -18.88 12.29 1.02
C VAL A 46 -18.35 10.85 1.04
N ASN A 47 -17.08 10.67 0.69
CA ASN A 47 -16.39 9.38 0.67
C ASN A 47 -15.25 9.39 1.69
N VAL A 48 -15.60 9.40 2.98
CA VAL A 48 -14.65 9.42 4.09
C VAL A 48 -14.92 8.25 5.03
N PRO A 49 -13.89 7.72 5.72
CA PRO A 49 -14.08 6.63 6.65
C PRO A 49 -15.01 7.01 7.81
N VAL A 50 -15.79 6.03 8.25
CA VAL A 50 -16.73 6.12 9.37
C VAL A 50 -16.30 5.14 10.46
N VAL A 51 -16.24 5.64 11.69
CA VAL A 51 -16.02 4.84 12.91
C VAL A 51 -17.32 4.84 13.71
N LEU A 52 -17.87 3.66 13.97
CA LEU A 52 -19.03 3.52 14.86
C LEU A 52 -18.53 3.52 16.31
N VAL A 53 -19.19 4.28 17.17
CA VAL A 53 -18.77 4.44 18.56
C VAL A 53 -19.92 4.08 19.49
N GLY A 54 -19.84 2.89 20.10
CA GLY A 54 -20.77 2.46 21.14
C GLY A 54 -20.38 3.05 22.48
N ASN A 55 -21.03 4.15 22.88
CA ASN A 55 -20.72 4.85 24.14
C ASN A 55 -21.59 4.33 25.31
N LYS A 56 -21.12 4.62 26.53
CA LYS A 56 -21.71 4.26 27.83
C LYS A 56 -21.59 2.78 28.20
N ILE A 57 -20.49 2.13 27.83
CA ILE A 57 -20.26 0.72 28.21
C ILE A 57 -20.25 0.47 29.73
N ASP A 58 -20.09 1.52 30.54
CA ASP A 58 -20.27 1.47 31.99
C ASP A 58 -21.67 1.05 32.45
N LEU A 59 -22.67 1.07 31.56
CA LEU A 59 -24.04 0.64 31.84
C LEU A 59 -24.30 -0.84 31.51
N ARG A 60 -23.36 -1.54 30.85
CA ARG A 60 -23.54 -2.95 30.41
C ARG A 60 -23.45 -3.97 31.56
N GLY A 61 -23.04 -3.57 32.75
CA GLY A 61 -22.91 -4.47 33.92
C GLY A 61 -21.72 -5.42 33.83
N ASN A 62 -21.77 -6.55 34.57
CA ASN A 62 -20.68 -7.53 34.67
C ASN A 62 -20.70 -8.61 33.57
N ASP A 63 -21.54 -8.49 32.54
CA ASP A 63 -21.52 -9.42 31.41
C ASP A 63 -20.34 -9.06 30.49
N VAL A 64 -19.25 -9.81 30.66
CA VAL A 64 -17.90 -9.52 30.13
C VAL A 64 -17.73 -9.98 28.66
N ALA A 65 -18.73 -10.61 28.05
CA ALA A 65 -18.59 -11.18 26.71
C ALA A 65 -19.17 -10.23 25.64
N ASN A 66 -18.27 -9.59 24.90
CA ASN A 66 -18.51 -8.70 23.78
C ASN A 66 -19.07 -9.39 22.51
N GLN A 67 -19.58 -10.61 22.63
CA GLN A 67 -19.85 -11.50 21.49
C GLN A 67 -21.06 -11.04 20.65
N GLY A 68 -22.06 -10.38 21.25
CA GLY A 68 -23.22 -9.90 20.50
C GLY A 68 -22.96 -8.66 19.63
N LEU A 69 -21.95 -7.86 19.95
CA LEU A 69 -21.66 -6.61 19.22
C LEU A 69 -21.16 -6.89 17.81
N GLU A 70 -20.22 -7.84 17.67
CA GLU A 70 -19.69 -8.21 16.37
C GLU A 70 -20.81 -8.71 15.45
N ASP A 71 -21.68 -9.58 15.95
CA ASP A 71 -22.84 -10.10 15.21
C ASP A 71 -23.81 -9.01 14.75
N GLU A 72 -24.01 -7.95 15.56
CA GLU A 72 -24.89 -6.82 15.21
C GLU A 72 -24.24 -5.82 14.25
N VAL A 73 -22.93 -5.60 14.35
CA VAL A 73 -22.20 -4.59 13.57
C VAL A 73 -21.73 -5.12 12.22
N ILE A 74 -21.37 -6.40 12.11
CA ILE A 74 -20.92 -7.04 10.85
C ILE A 74 -21.90 -6.79 9.69
N PRO A 75 -23.23 -6.95 9.84
CA PRO A 75 -24.19 -6.62 8.79
C PRO A 75 -24.08 -5.16 8.32
N ILE A 76 -23.91 -4.22 9.25
CA ILE A 76 -23.75 -2.80 8.93
C ILE A 76 -22.45 -2.57 8.15
N MET A 77 -21.33 -3.15 8.57
CA MET A 77 -20.04 -3.02 7.86
C MET A 77 -20.08 -3.65 6.45
N ASN A 78 -20.86 -4.73 6.28
CA ASN A 78 -21.05 -5.35 4.98
C ASN A 78 -21.89 -4.48 4.02
N GLU A 79 -22.91 -3.79 4.54
CA GLU A 79 -23.78 -2.90 3.78
C GLU A 79 -23.13 -1.52 3.51
N PHE A 80 -22.42 -0.97 4.49
CA PHE A 80 -21.81 0.36 4.47
C PHE A 80 -20.29 0.27 4.45
N LYS A 81 -19.72 0.33 3.25
CA LYS A 81 -18.28 0.18 3.00
C LYS A 81 -17.43 1.32 3.54
N GLU A 82 -18.06 2.46 3.80
CA GLU A 82 -17.45 3.57 4.51
C GLU A 82 -17.20 3.25 5.99
N VAL A 83 -17.87 2.26 6.58
CA VAL A 83 -17.65 1.86 7.97
C VAL A 83 -16.42 0.97 8.09
N GLU A 84 -15.35 1.50 8.67
CA GLU A 84 -14.06 0.80 8.82
C GLU A 84 -14.01 -0.05 10.09
N THR A 85 -14.57 0.44 11.20
CA THR A 85 -14.53 -0.27 12.48
C THR A 85 -15.61 0.23 13.45
N CYS A 86 -15.84 -0.56 14.51
CA CYS A 86 -16.65 -0.19 15.65
C CYS A 86 -15.82 -0.26 16.93
N VAL A 87 -15.88 0.79 17.74
CA VAL A 87 -15.18 0.90 19.01
C VAL A 87 -16.20 1.16 20.10
N GLU A 88 -16.05 0.46 21.22
CA GLU A 88 -16.87 0.67 22.40
C GLU A 88 -16.11 1.44 23.47
N CYS A 89 -16.75 2.44 24.06
CA CYS A 89 -16.12 3.32 25.03
C CYS A 89 -17.08 3.76 26.14
N SER A 90 -16.51 4.27 27.23
CA SER A 90 -17.25 5.03 28.24
C SER A 90 -16.59 6.39 28.38
N ALA A 91 -17.23 7.41 27.82
CA ALA A 91 -16.80 8.80 28.02
C ALA A 91 -16.82 9.21 29.51
N ARG A 92 -17.70 8.58 30.32
CA ARG A 92 -17.82 8.85 31.75
C ARG A 92 -16.64 8.29 32.55
N GLN A 93 -16.22 7.07 32.24
CA GLN A 93 -15.09 6.40 32.91
C GLN A 93 -13.76 6.65 32.21
N LEU A 94 -13.75 7.37 31.08
CA LEU A 94 -12.60 7.54 30.19
C LEU A 94 -12.03 6.21 29.65
N LEU A 95 -12.88 5.19 29.54
CA LEU A 95 -12.52 3.88 29.03
C LEU A 95 -12.57 3.88 27.49
N ASN A 96 -11.50 3.43 26.84
CA ASN A 96 -11.33 3.31 25.37
C ASN A 96 -11.55 4.60 24.57
N VAL A 97 -11.65 5.76 25.22
CA VAL A 97 -11.79 7.06 24.53
C VAL A 97 -10.59 7.31 23.61
N SER A 98 -9.37 7.00 24.08
CA SER A 98 -8.16 7.10 23.26
C SER A 98 -8.18 6.16 22.05
N GLU A 99 -8.80 4.98 22.16
CA GLU A 99 -8.91 4.02 21.06
C GLU A 99 -9.81 4.57 19.94
N VAL A 100 -10.90 5.26 20.28
CA VAL A 100 -11.77 5.92 19.29
C VAL A 100 -10.96 6.88 18.41
N PHE A 101 -10.14 7.74 19.03
CA PHE A 101 -9.30 8.69 18.29
C PHE A 101 -8.18 7.99 17.52
N TYR A 102 -7.58 6.95 18.10
CA TYR A 102 -6.56 6.13 17.43
C TYR A 102 -7.11 5.49 16.15
N PHE A 103 -8.27 4.83 16.22
CA PHE A 103 -8.88 4.20 15.05
C PHE A 103 -9.38 5.22 14.02
N ALA A 104 -9.91 6.37 14.47
CA ALA A 104 -10.30 7.45 13.57
C ALA A 104 -9.09 7.99 12.79
N GLN A 105 -7.96 8.19 13.46
CA GLN A 105 -6.71 8.61 12.80
C GLN A 105 -6.20 7.52 11.85
N LYS A 106 -6.19 6.26 12.30
CA LYS A 106 -5.71 5.12 11.50
C LYS A 106 -6.52 4.95 10.23
N ALA A 107 -7.84 5.15 10.26
CA ALA A 107 -8.69 5.03 9.08
C ALA A 107 -8.38 6.07 8.00
N VAL A 108 -7.91 7.26 8.40
CA VAL A 108 -7.44 8.30 7.47
C VAL A 108 -6.03 8.00 6.98
N LEU A 109 -5.13 7.64 7.89
CA LEU A 109 -3.72 7.41 7.57
C LEU A 109 -3.47 6.12 6.80
N HIS A 110 -4.38 5.14 6.87
CA HIS A 110 -4.19 3.81 6.30
C HIS A 110 -5.52 3.31 5.70
N PRO A 111 -6.05 3.97 4.66
CA PRO A 111 -7.38 3.65 4.15
C PRO A 111 -7.42 2.23 3.55
N THR A 112 -8.48 1.48 3.83
CA THR A 112 -8.67 0.12 3.30
C THR A 112 -9.15 0.15 1.84
N ALA A 113 -9.99 1.15 1.52
CA ALA A 113 -10.70 1.27 0.26
C ALA A 113 -9.84 1.13 -1.02
N PRO A 114 -8.65 1.75 -1.17
CA PRO A 114 -7.85 1.58 -2.39
C PRO A 114 -7.14 0.21 -2.47
N LEU A 115 -6.93 -0.47 -1.34
CA LEU A 115 -6.13 -1.70 -1.30
C LEU A 115 -6.96 -2.96 -1.55
N TYR A 116 -8.16 -3.04 -0.97
CA TYR A 116 -8.87 -4.32 -0.80
C TYR A 116 -10.36 -4.19 -1.07
N ASP A 117 -10.93 -5.20 -1.73
CA ASP A 117 -12.37 -5.37 -1.88
C ASP A 117 -12.89 -6.31 -0.79
N SER A 118 -13.61 -5.76 0.19
CA SER A 118 -14.16 -6.54 1.31
C SER A 118 -15.31 -7.46 0.93
N ARG A 119 -15.90 -7.36 -0.26
CA ARG A 119 -16.96 -8.29 -0.72
C ARG A 119 -16.37 -9.54 -1.36
N GLU A 120 -15.45 -9.32 -2.28
CA GLU A 120 -14.79 -10.40 -3.02
C GLU A 120 -13.64 -11.01 -2.23
N HIS A 121 -13.25 -10.39 -1.12
CA HIS A 121 -12.12 -10.77 -0.28
C HIS A 121 -10.77 -10.82 -1.04
N ILE A 122 -10.60 -9.94 -2.03
CA ILE A 122 -9.38 -9.85 -2.85
C ILE A 122 -8.74 -8.47 -2.80
N LEU A 123 -7.43 -8.41 -3.06
CA LEU A 123 -6.74 -7.15 -3.32
C LEU A 123 -7.23 -6.53 -4.64
N LYS A 124 -7.33 -5.20 -4.65
CA LYS A 124 -7.69 -4.48 -5.87
C LYS A 124 -6.56 -4.53 -6.90
N PRO A 125 -6.86 -4.51 -8.21
CA PRO A 125 -5.85 -4.63 -9.26
C PRO A 125 -4.67 -3.65 -9.13
N GLN A 126 -4.95 -2.37 -8.83
CA GLN A 126 -3.90 -1.36 -8.66
C GLN A 126 -2.95 -1.67 -7.49
N CYS A 127 -3.48 -2.19 -6.39
CA CYS A 127 -2.66 -2.61 -5.24
C CYS A 127 -1.79 -3.82 -5.61
N VAL A 128 -2.36 -4.79 -6.34
CA VAL A 128 -1.61 -5.96 -6.84
C VAL A 128 -0.47 -5.50 -7.75
N GLU A 129 -0.72 -4.64 -8.73
CA GLU A 129 0.33 -4.16 -9.64
C GLU A 129 1.41 -3.35 -8.90
N ALA A 130 1.03 -2.53 -7.92
CA ALA A 130 1.98 -1.81 -7.08
C ALA A 130 2.89 -2.78 -6.30
N LEU A 131 2.31 -3.81 -5.68
CA LEU A 131 3.04 -4.85 -4.93
C LEU A 131 3.92 -5.72 -5.83
N LYS A 132 3.47 -6.08 -7.03
CA LYS A 132 4.29 -6.78 -8.04
C LYS A 132 5.52 -5.97 -8.42
N ARG A 133 5.34 -4.67 -8.67
CA ARG A 133 6.48 -3.79 -8.94
C ARG A 133 7.45 -3.75 -7.75
N ILE A 134 6.94 -3.68 -6.52
CA ILE A 134 7.79 -3.71 -5.32
C ILE A 134 8.55 -5.03 -5.21
N PHE A 135 7.87 -6.17 -5.41
CA PHE A 135 8.49 -7.49 -5.43
C PHE A 135 9.68 -7.51 -6.40
N LYS A 136 9.45 -7.12 -7.65
CA LYS A 136 10.50 -7.04 -8.68
C LYS A 136 11.62 -6.07 -8.37
N LEU A 137 11.39 -5.03 -7.56
CA LEU A 137 12.45 -4.11 -7.11
C LEU A 137 13.26 -4.67 -5.94
N CYS A 138 12.69 -5.60 -5.17
CA CYS A 138 13.34 -6.27 -4.05
C CYS A 138 14.13 -7.50 -4.46
N ASP A 139 13.64 -8.22 -5.47
CA ASP A 139 14.35 -9.28 -6.16
C ASP A 139 15.56 -8.66 -6.86
N THR A 140 16.75 -8.85 -6.28
CA THR A 140 17.97 -8.14 -6.65
C THR A 140 18.70 -8.90 -7.75
N ASP A 141 18.68 -10.23 -7.74
CA ASP A 141 19.30 -11.08 -8.77
C ASP A 141 18.35 -11.45 -9.93
N LYS A 142 17.07 -11.05 -9.84
CA LYS A 142 16.02 -11.23 -10.84
C LYS A 142 15.78 -12.70 -11.13
N ASP A 143 15.66 -13.51 -10.08
CA ASP A 143 15.35 -14.95 -10.17
C ASP A 143 13.85 -15.26 -9.94
N ASP A 144 13.02 -14.22 -9.83
CA ASP A 144 11.57 -14.27 -9.54
C ASP A 144 11.24 -14.83 -8.14
N ILE A 145 12.21 -14.83 -7.22
CA ILE A 145 12.10 -15.29 -5.84
C ILE A 145 12.71 -14.23 -4.91
N LEU A 146 12.12 -14.06 -3.73
CA LEU A 146 12.76 -13.30 -2.65
C LEU A 146 13.41 -14.27 -1.69
N SER A 147 14.74 -14.37 -1.78
CA SER A 147 15.57 -15.12 -0.85
C SER A 147 15.52 -14.54 0.57
N ASP A 148 16.02 -15.30 1.55
CA ASP A 148 16.09 -14.83 2.94
C ASP A 148 16.92 -13.56 3.11
N ASN A 149 17.93 -13.38 2.26
CA ASN A 149 18.75 -12.18 2.28
C ASN A 149 17.96 -10.97 1.76
N GLU A 150 17.26 -11.12 0.64
CA GLU A 150 16.45 -10.04 0.05
C GLU A 150 15.25 -9.69 0.91
N LEU A 151 14.60 -10.67 1.54
CA LEU A 151 13.53 -10.43 2.51
C LEU A 151 14.05 -9.66 3.74
N ASN A 152 15.26 -9.95 4.21
CA ASN A 152 15.87 -9.20 5.29
C ASN A 152 16.23 -7.76 4.88
N GLU A 153 16.77 -7.56 3.69
CA GLU A 153 17.05 -6.22 3.16
C GLU A 153 15.76 -5.41 2.94
N PHE A 154 14.71 -6.05 2.42
CA PHE A 154 13.37 -5.47 2.33
C PHE A 154 12.84 -5.02 3.69
N GLN A 155 12.98 -5.87 4.72
CA GLN A 155 12.56 -5.54 6.09
C GLN A 155 13.36 -4.38 6.68
N ARG A 156 14.69 -4.36 6.51
CA ARG A 156 15.53 -3.22 6.91
C ARG A 156 15.10 -1.95 6.20
N LYS A 157 14.85 -2.00 4.89
CA LYS A 157 14.43 -0.84 4.09
C LYS A 157 13.09 -0.29 4.54
N CYS A 158 12.09 -1.14 4.77
CA CYS A 158 10.73 -0.72 5.07
C CYS A 158 10.49 -0.40 6.55
N PHE A 159 11.08 -1.17 7.46
CA PHE A 159 10.76 -1.17 8.89
C PHE A 159 11.95 -0.85 9.79
N ASN A 160 13.14 -0.61 9.23
CA ASN A 160 14.38 -0.33 9.96
C ASN A 160 14.77 -1.43 10.97
N ALA A 161 14.32 -2.66 10.75
CA ALA A 161 14.62 -3.83 11.57
C ALA A 161 14.79 -5.07 10.68
N PRO A 162 15.73 -5.98 10.99
CA PRO A 162 15.79 -7.28 10.34
C PRO A 162 14.70 -8.22 10.86
N LEU A 163 14.37 -9.24 10.09
CA LEU A 163 13.45 -10.30 10.53
C LEU A 163 14.23 -11.39 11.25
N GLN A 164 13.75 -11.86 12.40
CA GLN A 164 14.39 -13.02 13.03
C GLN A 164 14.16 -14.26 12.15
N PRO A 165 15.14 -15.18 12.02
CA PRO A 165 14.99 -16.37 11.18
C PRO A 165 13.75 -17.22 11.53
N GLN A 166 13.39 -17.28 12.82
CA GLN A 166 12.19 -17.98 13.29
C GLN A 166 10.89 -17.30 12.84
N GLU A 167 10.86 -15.97 12.82
CA GLU A 167 9.70 -15.21 12.33
C GLU A 167 9.54 -15.36 10.82
N LEU A 168 10.67 -15.36 10.09
CA LEU A 168 10.69 -15.58 8.65
C LEU A 168 10.13 -16.96 8.29
N GLU A 169 10.56 -18.00 8.99
CA GLU A 169 10.07 -19.35 8.75
C GLU A 169 8.57 -19.46 9.09
N GLY A 170 8.12 -18.85 10.19
CA GLY A 170 6.70 -18.78 10.51
C GLY A 170 5.87 -18.06 9.45
N VAL A 171 6.40 -16.99 8.85
CA VAL A 171 5.75 -16.32 7.71
C VAL A 171 5.64 -17.27 6.51
N LYS A 172 6.71 -17.98 6.17
CA LYS A 172 6.70 -18.94 5.05
C LYS A 172 5.74 -20.10 5.29
N GLU A 173 5.68 -20.64 6.51
CA GLU A 173 4.74 -21.70 6.88
C GLU A 173 3.28 -21.27 6.64
N VAL A 174 2.91 -20.08 7.11
CA VAL A 174 1.56 -19.54 6.91
C VAL A 174 1.23 -19.37 5.43
N VAL A 175 2.20 -18.93 4.61
CA VAL A 175 2.01 -18.82 3.16
C VAL A 175 1.85 -20.19 2.52
N ARG A 176 2.68 -21.19 2.87
CA ARG A 176 2.59 -22.57 2.33
C ARG A 176 1.24 -23.21 2.61
N GLU A 177 0.63 -22.94 3.77
CA GLU A 177 -0.68 -23.49 4.14
C GLU A 177 -1.83 -22.99 3.25
N HIS A 178 -1.73 -21.77 2.74
CA HIS A 178 -2.84 -21.09 2.04
C HIS A 178 -2.58 -20.87 0.55
N GLU A 179 -1.32 -20.74 0.14
CA GLU A 179 -0.88 -20.50 -1.22
C GLU A 179 0.20 -21.53 -1.60
N PRO A 180 -0.18 -22.65 -2.24
CA PRO A 180 0.73 -23.77 -2.52
C PRO A 180 1.96 -23.38 -3.36
N ASN A 181 1.84 -22.36 -4.21
CA ASN A 181 2.93 -21.85 -5.04
C ASN A 181 3.61 -20.60 -4.43
N GLY A 182 3.23 -20.21 -3.22
CA GLY A 182 3.67 -18.97 -2.58
C GLY A 182 5.09 -19.04 -2.03
N VAL A 183 5.59 -20.24 -1.72
CA VAL A 183 6.94 -20.45 -1.19
C VAL A 183 7.60 -21.60 -1.93
N VAL A 184 8.84 -21.38 -2.34
CA VAL A 184 9.74 -22.41 -2.87
C VAL A 184 10.87 -22.67 -1.86
N GLU A 185 11.68 -23.69 -2.10
CA GLU A 185 12.77 -24.08 -1.18
C GLU A 185 13.73 -22.91 -0.89
N THR A 186 13.97 -22.06 -1.88
CA THR A 186 14.94 -20.96 -1.83
C THR A 186 14.36 -19.62 -1.34
N GLY A 187 13.03 -19.47 -1.24
CA GLY A 187 12.45 -18.18 -0.88
C GLY A 187 10.95 -18.02 -1.15
N LEU A 188 10.48 -16.77 -1.09
CA LEU A 188 9.08 -16.39 -1.28
C LEU A 188 8.84 -15.97 -2.74
N THR A 189 7.79 -16.47 -3.38
CA THR A 189 7.45 -16.10 -4.77
C THR A 189 6.61 -14.83 -4.83
N GLU A 190 6.41 -14.26 -6.02
CA GLU A 190 5.53 -13.10 -6.23
C GLU A 190 4.12 -13.34 -5.67
N SER A 191 3.56 -14.54 -5.94
CA SER A 191 2.23 -14.94 -5.44
C SER A 191 2.18 -15.00 -3.90
N GLY A 192 3.23 -15.53 -3.27
CA GLY A 192 3.33 -15.60 -1.82
C GLY A 192 3.47 -14.22 -1.18
N PHE A 193 4.23 -13.32 -1.82
CA PHE A 193 4.39 -11.93 -1.39
C PHE A 193 3.06 -11.16 -1.44
N ILE A 194 2.30 -11.30 -2.53
CA ILE A 194 0.98 -10.69 -2.67
C ILE A 194 0.00 -11.28 -1.63
N PHE A 195 0.01 -12.61 -1.46
CA PHE A 195 -0.82 -13.28 -0.46
C PHE A 195 -0.53 -12.79 0.96
N LEU A 196 0.75 -12.62 1.31
CA LEU A 196 1.15 -12.10 2.63
C LEU A 196 0.56 -10.72 2.91
N HIS A 197 0.58 -9.82 1.92
CA HIS A 197 -0.03 -8.51 2.05
C HIS A 197 -1.57 -8.56 2.15
N SER A 198 -2.22 -9.48 1.43
CA SER A 198 -3.65 -9.76 1.60
C SER A 198 -3.96 -10.20 3.03
N LEU A 199 -3.15 -11.10 3.60
CA LEU A 199 -3.30 -11.57 4.98
C LEU A 199 -3.13 -10.46 6.02
N PHE A 200 -2.16 -9.56 5.83
CA PHE A 200 -2.01 -8.41 6.73
C PHE A 200 -3.24 -7.53 6.75
N ILE A 201 -3.83 -7.27 5.58
CA ILE A 201 -5.04 -6.46 5.45
C ILE A 201 -6.23 -7.15 6.14
N GLN A 202 -6.44 -8.44 5.88
CA GLN A 202 -7.50 -9.23 6.52
C GLN A 202 -7.37 -9.28 8.05
N ARG A 203 -6.15 -9.22 8.59
CA ARG A 203 -5.87 -9.15 10.03
C ARG A 203 -5.92 -7.72 10.60
N GLY A 204 -6.40 -6.72 9.86
CA GLY A 204 -6.48 -5.33 10.30
C GLY A 204 -5.13 -4.61 10.43
N ARG A 205 -4.06 -5.19 9.87
CA ARG A 205 -2.69 -4.65 9.87
C ARG A 205 -2.38 -3.88 8.59
N LEU A 206 -3.29 -2.99 8.20
CA LEU A 206 -3.20 -2.14 7.00
C LEU A 206 -1.91 -1.30 6.97
N GLU A 207 -1.48 -0.83 8.14
CA GLU A 207 -0.26 -0.03 8.32
C GLU A 207 0.96 -0.71 7.70
N THR A 208 1.14 -2.02 7.89
CA THR A 208 2.27 -2.76 7.34
C THR A 208 2.35 -2.65 5.82
N THR A 209 1.22 -2.84 5.12
CA THR A 209 1.15 -2.71 3.66
C THR A 209 1.37 -1.27 3.21
N TRP A 210 0.76 -0.31 3.90
CA TRP A 210 0.93 1.11 3.58
C TRP A 210 2.35 1.63 3.81
N THR A 211 3.04 1.18 4.86
CA THR A 211 4.46 1.50 5.09
C THR A 211 5.30 1.06 3.90
N VAL A 212 5.08 -0.16 3.40
CA VAL A 212 5.78 -0.70 2.22
C VAL A 212 5.47 0.15 0.99
N LEU A 213 4.20 0.36 0.67
CA LEU A 213 3.79 1.17 -0.49
C LEU A 213 4.43 2.57 -0.46
N ARG A 214 4.36 3.27 0.68
CA ARG A 214 4.90 4.63 0.82
C ARG A 214 6.41 4.68 0.74
N LYS A 215 7.11 3.66 1.28
CA LYS A 215 8.58 3.54 1.19
C LYS A 215 9.05 3.42 -0.27
N PHE A 216 8.23 2.80 -1.12
CA PHE A 216 8.47 2.65 -2.55
C PHE A 216 7.83 3.77 -3.40
N GLY A 217 7.40 4.85 -2.76
CA GLY A 217 6.99 6.08 -3.43
C GLY A 217 5.51 6.20 -3.76
N TYR A 218 4.68 5.21 -3.42
CA TYR A 218 3.24 5.27 -3.72
C TYR A 218 2.49 6.25 -2.78
N GLY A 219 1.52 6.96 -3.35
CA GLY A 219 0.53 7.77 -2.65
C GLY A 219 -0.69 6.96 -2.21
N ASP A 220 -1.66 7.64 -1.61
CA ASP A 220 -2.90 7.01 -1.14
C ASP A 220 -3.85 6.61 -2.30
N ASP A 221 -3.59 7.16 -3.49
CA ASP A 221 -4.21 6.79 -4.78
C ASP A 221 -3.52 5.61 -5.48
N LEU A 222 -2.42 5.09 -4.90
CA LEU A 222 -1.56 4.04 -5.46
C LEU A 222 -0.82 4.45 -6.74
N ASP A 223 -0.71 5.76 -7.01
CA ASP A 223 0.21 6.29 -8.01
C ASP A 223 1.54 6.68 -7.35
N LEU A 224 2.61 6.70 -8.13
CA LEU A 224 3.91 7.18 -7.63
C LEU A 224 3.83 8.68 -7.42
N ARG A 225 4.14 9.13 -6.20
CA ARG A 225 4.08 10.54 -5.83
C ARG A 225 5.08 11.33 -6.66
N GLU A 226 4.69 12.54 -7.07
CA GLU A 226 5.54 13.43 -7.86
C GLU A 226 6.84 13.77 -7.12
N ASP A 227 6.79 13.96 -5.80
CA ASP A 227 7.97 14.24 -4.97
C ASP A 227 8.98 13.08 -4.93
N TYR A 228 8.51 11.85 -5.18
CA TYR A 228 9.34 10.66 -5.26
C TYR A 228 10.01 10.51 -6.64
N LEU A 229 9.29 10.83 -7.72
CA LEU A 229 9.80 10.78 -9.09
C LEU A 229 10.69 11.98 -9.43
N LEU A 230 10.33 13.15 -8.90
CA LEU A 230 10.95 14.45 -9.15
C LEU A 230 11.38 15.04 -7.80
N PRO A 231 12.53 14.63 -7.25
CA PRO A 231 13.00 15.09 -5.93
C PRO A 231 13.26 16.61 -5.85
N PHE A 232 13.16 17.31 -6.97
CA PHE A 232 13.38 18.74 -7.13
C PHE A 232 12.11 19.50 -7.59
N TYR A 233 10.92 18.95 -7.36
CA TYR A 233 9.66 19.60 -7.72
C TYR A 233 9.34 20.80 -6.81
N GLU A 234 8.82 21.89 -7.40
CA GLU A 234 8.37 23.17 -6.81
C GLU A 234 9.31 23.91 -5.83
N GLN A 235 9.67 23.31 -4.69
CA GLN A 235 10.37 23.97 -3.57
C GLN A 235 11.86 23.63 -3.48
N ASN A 236 12.34 22.68 -4.28
CA ASN A 236 13.73 22.22 -4.29
C ASN A 236 14.28 22.11 -5.72
N SER A 237 13.84 22.96 -6.66
CA SER A 237 14.32 22.89 -8.05
C SER A 237 15.84 22.92 -8.12
N LEU A 238 16.43 21.91 -8.77
CA LEU A 238 17.84 21.90 -9.12
C LEU A 238 18.05 22.99 -10.18
N GLU A 239 18.40 24.20 -9.72
CA GLU A 239 18.75 25.29 -10.62
C GLU A 239 20.10 24.97 -11.25
N ILE A 240 20.06 24.51 -12.51
CA ILE A 240 21.25 24.30 -13.31
C ILE A 240 21.58 25.63 -14.00
N PRO A 241 22.73 26.26 -13.69
CA PRO A 241 23.15 27.47 -14.40
C PRO A 241 23.24 27.22 -15.91
N LEU A 242 22.93 28.25 -16.71
CA LEU A 242 22.92 28.15 -18.19
C LEU A 242 24.25 27.68 -18.80
N GLU A 243 25.35 27.83 -18.08
CA GLU A 243 26.70 27.44 -18.52
C GLU A 243 27.14 26.06 -17.99
N CYS A 244 26.27 25.34 -17.29
CA CYS A 244 26.59 24.05 -16.68
C CYS A 244 25.95 22.88 -17.44
N SER A 245 26.63 21.74 -17.44
CA SER A 245 26.11 20.44 -17.84
C SER A 245 25.72 19.60 -16.63
N VAL A 246 24.85 18.62 -16.84
CA VAL A 246 24.52 17.58 -15.87
C VAL A 246 25.06 16.26 -16.39
N GLU A 247 25.80 15.56 -15.55
CA GLU A 247 26.39 14.27 -15.86
C GLU A 247 26.10 13.29 -14.71
N LEU A 248 26.12 12.00 -15.04
CA LEU A 248 26.03 10.96 -14.02
C LEU A 248 27.23 11.00 -13.09
N SER A 249 26.96 10.90 -11.78
CA SER A 249 28.02 10.69 -10.80
C SER A 249 28.62 9.28 -10.92
N PRO A 250 29.80 9.01 -10.32
CA PRO A 250 30.36 7.66 -10.28
C PRO A 250 29.39 6.60 -9.71
N LEU A 251 28.57 6.98 -8.72
CA LEU A 251 27.54 6.10 -8.16
C LEU A 251 26.39 5.86 -9.15
N GLY A 252 26.02 6.87 -9.96
CA GLY A 252 25.04 6.73 -11.03
C GLY A 252 25.53 5.77 -12.12
N TYR A 253 26.78 5.92 -12.57
CA TYR A 253 27.40 4.98 -13.50
C TYR A 253 27.46 3.56 -12.95
N GLN A 254 27.83 3.39 -11.68
CA GLN A 254 27.85 2.08 -11.02
C GLN A 254 26.45 1.45 -11.02
N PHE A 255 25.43 2.21 -10.61
CA PHE A 255 24.04 1.73 -10.60
C PHE A 255 23.58 1.24 -11.98
N PHE A 256 23.79 2.04 -13.04
CA PHE A 256 23.38 1.63 -14.39
C PHE A 256 24.21 0.47 -14.95
N THR A 257 25.47 0.33 -14.54
CA THR A 257 26.32 -0.80 -14.91
C THR A 257 25.84 -2.09 -14.23
N GLU A 258 25.56 -2.04 -12.93
CA GLU A 258 25.01 -3.17 -12.17
C GLU A 258 23.64 -3.57 -12.72
N LEU A 259 22.76 -2.58 -12.99
CA LEU A 259 21.45 -2.82 -13.58
C LEU A 259 21.56 -3.52 -14.94
N PHE A 260 22.49 -3.09 -15.81
CA PHE A 260 22.75 -3.77 -17.08
C PHE A 260 23.14 -5.24 -16.85
N GLN A 261 24.12 -5.49 -15.98
CA GLN A 261 24.65 -6.83 -15.73
C GLN A 261 23.60 -7.77 -15.13
N THR A 262 22.68 -7.25 -14.31
CA THR A 262 21.59 -8.04 -13.72
C THR A 262 20.61 -8.55 -14.79
N PHE A 263 20.40 -7.78 -15.87
CA PHE A 263 19.45 -8.11 -16.94
C PHE A 263 20.10 -8.77 -18.16
N ASP A 264 21.44 -8.73 -18.30
CA ASP A 264 22.23 -9.52 -19.26
C ASP A 264 22.30 -10.99 -18.78
N LYS A 265 21.24 -11.75 -19.08
CA LYS A 265 21.04 -13.11 -18.56
C LYS A 265 21.88 -14.14 -19.31
N ASP A 266 22.12 -13.92 -20.60
CA ASP A 266 22.97 -14.80 -21.41
C ASP A 266 24.48 -14.46 -21.32
N LYS A 267 24.82 -13.32 -20.67
CA LYS A 267 26.18 -12.86 -20.40
C LYS A 267 26.98 -12.60 -21.66
N ASP A 268 26.31 -12.15 -22.72
CA ASP A 268 26.93 -11.80 -24.00
C ASP A 268 27.47 -10.35 -24.03
N GLY A 269 27.19 -9.57 -22.98
CA GLY A 269 27.59 -8.17 -22.87
C GLY A 269 26.69 -7.20 -23.64
N ALA A 270 25.50 -7.63 -24.05
CA ALA A 270 24.52 -6.83 -24.79
C ALA A 270 23.06 -7.20 -24.46
N LEU A 271 22.23 -6.22 -24.12
CA LEU A 271 20.82 -6.45 -23.84
C LEU A 271 20.03 -6.65 -25.14
N ASN A 272 19.47 -7.84 -25.30
CA ASN A 272 18.54 -8.14 -26.39
C ASN A 272 17.13 -7.56 -26.08
N ARG A 273 16.19 -7.72 -27.02
CA ARG A 273 14.84 -7.16 -26.87
C ARG A 273 14.09 -7.70 -25.64
N LEU A 274 14.20 -9.00 -25.36
CA LEU A 274 13.49 -9.61 -24.24
C LEU A 274 14.06 -9.14 -22.89
N GLU A 275 15.38 -8.98 -22.82
CA GLU A 275 16.05 -8.46 -21.63
C GLU A 275 15.72 -6.99 -21.38
N LEU A 276 15.65 -6.17 -22.44
CA LEU A 276 15.20 -4.77 -22.35
C LEU A 276 13.73 -4.68 -21.92
N ASP A 277 12.85 -5.50 -22.49
CA ASP A 277 11.43 -5.56 -22.09
C ASP A 277 11.31 -5.97 -20.60
N SER A 278 12.17 -6.88 -20.13
CA SER A 278 12.24 -7.26 -18.72
C SER A 278 12.76 -6.12 -17.84
N LEU A 279 13.82 -5.42 -18.27
CA LEU A 279 14.43 -4.30 -17.54
C LEU A 279 13.42 -3.17 -17.30
N PHE A 280 12.63 -2.82 -18.33
CA PHE A 280 11.62 -1.76 -18.25
C PHE A 280 10.28 -2.23 -17.68
N ASN A 281 10.14 -3.47 -17.22
CA ASN A 281 8.86 -3.97 -16.69
C ASN A 281 8.45 -3.32 -15.35
N THR A 282 9.38 -2.60 -14.70
CA THR A 282 9.15 -1.85 -13.46
C THR A 282 8.93 -0.35 -13.71
N SER A 283 8.95 0.10 -14.97
CA SER A 283 8.58 1.45 -15.40
C SER A 283 7.27 1.42 -16.20
N PRO A 284 6.64 2.57 -16.49
CA PRO A 284 5.50 2.65 -17.41
C PRO A 284 5.78 2.19 -18.86
N GLY A 285 6.99 1.72 -19.14
CA GLY A 285 7.50 1.33 -20.44
C GLY A 285 8.92 1.83 -20.68
N ASN A 286 9.44 1.56 -21.87
CA ASN A 286 10.73 2.07 -22.32
C ASN A 286 10.64 3.60 -22.54
N PRO A 287 11.42 4.43 -21.82
CA PRO A 287 11.37 5.89 -21.94
C PRO A 287 11.77 6.41 -23.32
N TRP A 288 12.47 5.60 -24.12
CA TRP A 288 13.00 5.96 -25.44
C TRP A 288 12.26 5.29 -26.59
N ALA A 289 11.10 4.67 -26.34
CA ALA A 289 10.32 3.97 -27.37
C ALA A 289 10.03 4.84 -28.61
N ASN A 290 9.89 6.16 -28.42
CA ASN A 290 9.55 7.12 -29.47
C ASN A 290 10.77 7.84 -30.07
N THR A 291 12.00 7.56 -29.62
CA THR A 291 13.21 8.26 -30.08
C THR A 291 14.02 7.48 -31.13
N GLY A 292 13.56 6.28 -31.49
CA GLY A 292 14.28 5.38 -32.40
C GLY A 292 15.27 4.44 -31.72
N PHE A 293 15.27 4.37 -30.38
CA PHE A 293 16.00 3.37 -29.61
C PHE A 293 15.58 1.93 -30.03
N PRO A 294 16.51 0.96 -30.16
CA PRO A 294 17.94 1.02 -29.82
C PRO A 294 18.88 1.53 -30.93
N HIS A 295 18.36 1.93 -32.10
CA HIS A 295 19.20 2.35 -33.24
C HIS A 295 19.95 3.67 -33.04
N THR A 296 19.62 4.42 -31.99
CA THR A 296 20.27 5.66 -31.59
C THR A 296 21.54 5.46 -30.76
N THR A 297 21.88 4.22 -30.39
CA THR A 297 23.04 3.90 -29.56
C THR A 297 23.89 2.76 -30.13
N ILE A 298 24.98 2.43 -29.42
CA ILE A 298 25.95 1.40 -29.81
C ILE A 298 25.33 0.02 -29.58
N THR A 299 25.05 -0.66 -30.69
CA THR A 299 24.47 -2.00 -30.74
C THR A 299 25.41 -3.01 -31.37
N THR A 300 25.18 -4.29 -31.10
CA THR A 300 25.82 -5.40 -31.80
C THR A 300 25.29 -5.51 -33.24
N GLU A 301 25.88 -6.39 -34.06
CA GLU A 301 25.41 -6.66 -35.43
C GLU A 301 23.96 -7.17 -35.47
N THR A 302 23.47 -7.78 -34.38
CA THR A 302 22.10 -8.28 -34.23
C THR A 302 21.13 -7.22 -33.68
N GLY A 303 21.62 -6.02 -33.35
CA GLY A 303 20.81 -4.93 -32.81
C GLY A 303 20.63 -4.96 -31.28
N SER A 304 21.36 -5.80 -30.55
CA SER A 304 21.36 -5.83 -29.08
C SER A 304 22.16 -4.65 -28.51
N VAL A 305 21.72 -4.04 -27.41
CA VAL A 305 22.35 -2.83 -26.84
C VAL A 305 23.54 -3.22 -25.98
N THR A 306 24.75 -2.82 -26.37
CA THR A 306 25.96 -3.10 -25.60
C THR A 306 26.01 -2.30 -24.29
N LEU A 307 26.80 -2.72 -23.30
CA LEU A 307 27.00 -1.94 -22.06
C LEU A 307 27.44 -0.49 -22.36
N GLN A 308 28.32 -0.29 -23.35
CA GLN A 308 28.75 1.03 -23.76
C GLN A 308 27.58 1.85 -24.36
N GLY A 309 26.74 1.22 -25.17
CA GLY A 309 25.55 1.86 -25.73
C GLY A 309 24.50 2.19 -24.67
N TRP A 310 24.33 1.32 -23.68
CA TRP A 310 23.45 1.55 -22.53
C TRP A 310 23.88 2.77 -21.72
N LEU A 311 25.15 2.84 -21.34
CA LEU A 311 25.69 3.97 -20.57
C LEU A 311 25.75 5.28 -21.38
N ALA A 312 25.89 5.20 -22.70
CA ALA A 312 25.87 6.39 -23.56
C ALA A 312 24.45 6.95 -23.79
N GLN A 313 23.42 6.11 -23.60
CA GLN A 313 22.03 6.51 -23.77
C GLN A 313 21.45 7.18 -22.50
N TRP A 314 22.01 6.84 -21.32
CA TRP A 314 21.73 7.49 -20.03
C TRP A 314 22.54 8.77 -19.84
#